data_AF-A0A536FIC2-F1
#
_entry.id   AF-A0A536FIC2-F1
#
_cell.length_a   1.000
_cell.length_b   1.000
_cell.length_c   1.000
_cell.angle_alpha   90.00
_cell.angle_beta   90.00
_cell.angle_gamma   90.00
#
_symmetry.space_group_name_H-M   'P 1'
#
loop_
_entity.id
_entity.type
_entity.pdbx_description
1 polymer ?
#
loop_
_entity_poly.entity_id
_entity_poly.type
_entity_poly.pdbx_seq_one_letter_code
_entity_poly.pdbx_strand_id
1 'polypeptide(L)'
;MSSLREQALAPLSRADAERLLPSLSSGRQSLERRVLRARCLKYFESFDLAWAELNEVLPQIRDPLLEARVAVDLLHLSYYLVRRPDSPRLEKLALRNAASDPFLMAELHLGSSIVLTAQNEVTEALVRARRSEDALQTAPKGRSRDLVATRVSRQLAHLLSHSGDYIDAATAADATARNAARVGDPWETAWAIYTLGFVDWMAGRIDQAVDQFTKAEAGLRAYGSSVWRYTCLCLARARMERGEIADGDRLARQSATGAPEDHAHLALLRGEAEVADRILTRAPQGFPEDEQFRNDVRAIVRAQKGDPRTGVRMLDEAAKEFETRGLGHWALGAAVHAAYWRESVVRGGGASRAVGLVRDIGAHGGEGFAYYLPEVAAWLGRAAERDGASRELARKIRARAEAALRRAKSDGAAAIGSSALDEATFYLRTVGLTWRELGILREMELLSSRASPAPARSGSSSRIRARGPLARARARRRDRRGR
;
A
#
# COMPACT_ATOMS: atom_id res chain seq x y z
N MET A 1 -36.52 3.54 -13.96
CA MET A 1 -35.68 2.87 -12.95
C MET A 1 -34.75 1.92 -13.69
N SER A 2 -33.44 1.91 -13.41
CA SER A 2 -32.53 1.00 -14.11
C SER A 2 -32.84 -0.45 -13.77
N SER A 3 -32.73 -1.34 -14.75
CA SER A 3 -32.97 -2.77 -14.54
C SER A 3 -31.93 -3.36 -13.58
N LEU A 4 -32.25 -4.47 -12.92
CA LEU A 4 -31.29 -5.15 -12.03
C LEU A 4 -30.01 -5.57 -12.79
N ARG A 5 -30.18 -5.96 -14.05
CA ARG A 5 -29.09 -6.27 -14.98
C ARG A 5 -28.19 -5.04 -15.22
N GLU A 6 -28.77 -3.88 -15.54
CA GLU A 6 -28.00 -2.64 -15.71
C GLU A 6 -27.23 -2.26 -14.44
N GLN A 7 -27.84 -2.41 -13.27
CA GLN A 7 -27.16 -2.17 -11.99
C GLN A 7 -26.00 -3.16 -11.75
N ALA A 8 -26.20 -4.44 -12.09
CA ALA A 8 -25.17 -5.46 -11.99
C ALA A 8 -23.99 -5.20 -12.95
N LEU A 9 -24.23 -4.56 -14.09
CA LEU A 9 -23.20 -4.21 -15.08
C LEU A 9 -22.52 -2.87 -14.83
N ALA A 10 -23.21 -1.88 -14.25
CA ALA A 10 -22.68 -0.53 -14.09
C ALA A 10 -21.49 -0.46 -13.12
N PRO A 11 -20.54 0.49 -13.32
CA PRO A 11 -19.54 0.82 -12.31
C PRO A 11 -20.20 1.17 -10.96
N LEU A 12 -19.66 0.63 -9.87
CA LEU A 12 -20.23 0.74 -8.52
C LEU A 12 -19.30 1.55 -7.62
N SER A 13 -19.81 2.53 -6.87
CA SER A 13 -19.04 3.22 -5.81
C SER A 13 -19.28 2.58 -4.45
N ARG A 14 -18.51 2.98 -3.42
CA ARG A 14 -18.75 2.50 -2.06
C ARG A 14 -20.10 2.98 -1.54
N ALA A 15 -20.45 4.25 -1.75
CA ALA A 15 -21.76 4.79 -1.39
C ALA A 15 -22.92 4.04 -2.08
N ASP A 16 -22.73 3.62 -3.34
CA ASP A 16 -23.71 2.77 -4.02
C ASP A 16 -23.86 1.40 -3.34
N ALA A 17 -22.74 0.77 -2.96
CA ALA A 17 -22.76 -0.50 -2.24
C ALA A 17 -23.46 -0.39 -0.88
N GLU A 18 -23.19 0.67 -0.12
CA GLU A 18 -23.84 0.97 1.17
C GLU A 18 -25.35 1.11 1.04
N ARG A 19 -25.82 1.79 -0.02
CA ARG A 19 -27.25 1.95 -0.31
C ARG A 19 -27.92 0.64 -0.77
N LEU A 20 -27.24 -0.15 -1.60
CA LEU A 20 -27.84 -1.32 -2.26
C LEU A 20 -27.84 -2.58 -1.38
N LEU A 21 -26.74 -2.85 -0.66
CA LEU A 21 -26.51 -4.12 0.03
C LEU A 21 -27.64 -4.57 0.99
N PRO A 22 -28.28 -3.68 1.79
CA PRO A 22 -29.38 -4.07 2.67
C PRO A 22 -30.56 -4.69 1.92
N SER A 23 -30.89 -4.15 0.73
CA SER A 23 -32.00 -4.64 -0.07
C SER A 23 -31.69 -5.96 -0.77
N LEU A 24 -30.42 -6.23 -1.11
CA LEU A 24 -30.03 -7.42 -1.88
C LEU A 24 -30.08 -8.71 -1.06
N SER A 25 -30.06 -8.59 0.27
CA SER A 25 -30.06 -9.72 1.21
C SER A 25 -31.46 -10.33 1.45
N SER A 26 -32.53 -9.70 0.97
CA SER A 26 -33.91 -10.17 1.09
C SER A 26 -34.49 -10.65 -0.25
N GLY A 27 -35.38 -11.65 -0.20
CA GLY A 27 -36.15 -12.13 -1.36
C GLY A 27 -35.46 -13.15 -2.26
N ARG A 28 -36.09 -13.45 -3.41
CA ARG A 28 -35.62 -14.43 -4.41
C ARG A 28 -34.32 -13.96 -5.07
N GLN A 29 -33.31 -14.83 -5.08
CA GLN A 29 -31.98 -14.53 -5.59
C GLN A 29 -31.87 -14.88 -7.08
N SER A 30 -32.05 -13.90 -7.98
CA SER A 30 -31.67 -14.05 -9.39
C SER A 30 -30.14 -13.97 -9.54
N LEU A 31 -29.59 -14.42 -10.68
CA LEU A 31 -28.15 -14.35 -10.93
C LEU A 31 -27.63 -12.90 -10.86
N GLU A 32 -28.35 -11.93 -11.45
CA GLU A 32 -27.98 -10.51 -11.42
C GLU A 32 -27.97 -9.97 -10.00
N ARG A 33 -28.91 -10.40 -9.15
CA ARG A 33 -28.98 -10.00 -7.74
C ARG A 33 -27.75 -10.51 -6.98
N ARG A 34 -27.39 -11.77 -7.19
CA ARG A 34 -26.22 -12.41 -6.57
C ARG A 34 -24.92 -11.76 -7.00
N VAL A 35 -24.76 -11.50 -8.30
CA VAL A 35 -23.61 -10.75 -8.85
C VAL A 35 -23.54 -9.36 -8.21
N LEU A 36 -24.62 -8.58 -8.23
CA LEU A 36 -24.63 -7.24 -7.65
C LEU A 36 -24.34 -7.25 -6.14
N ARG A 37 -24.85 -8.24 -5.40
CA ARG A 37 -24.55 -8.44 -3.97
C ARG A 37 -23.06 -8.71 -3.76
N ALA A 38 -22.46 -9.62 -4.52
CA ALA A 38 -21.04 -9.93 -4.42
C ALA A 38 -20.16 -8.70 -4.72
N ARG A 39 -20.54 -7.90 -5.73
CA ARG A 39 -19.88 -6.63 -6.05
C ARG A 39 -19.98 -5.63 -4.91
N CYS A 40 -21.13 -5.53 -4.23
CA CYS A 40 -21.26 -4.70 -3.03
C CYS A 40 -20.34 -5.20 -1.92
N LEU A 41 -20.29 -6.52 -1.66
CA LEU A 41 -19.41 -7.13 -0.65
C LEU A 41 -17.92 -6.83 -0.87
N LYS A 42 -17.48 -6.67 -2.12
CA LYS A 42 -16.11 -6.23 -2.46
C LYS A 42 -15.78 -4.86 -1.83
N TYR A 43 -16.71 -3.90 -1.83
CA TYR A 43 -16.50 -2.57 -1.24
C TYR A 43 -16.47 -2.56 0.30
N PHE A 44 -17.02 -3.61 0.91
CA PHE A 44 -16.93 -3.85 2.35
C PHE A 44 -15.78 -4.81 2.72
N GLU A 45 -14.86 -5.06 1.78
CA GLU A 45 -13.70 -5.92 1.96
C GLU A 45 -14.05 -7.35 2.42
N SER A 46 -15.26 -7.80 2.13
CA SER A 46 -15.70 -9.18 2.32
C SER A 46 -15.24 -10.02 1.12
N PHE A 47 -13.93 -9.98 0.84
CA PHE A 47 -13.35 -10.48 -0.41
C PHE A 47 -13.56 -11.97 -0.61
N ASP A 48 -13.40 -12.80 0.42
CA ASP A 48 -13.63 -14.25 0.33
C ASP A 48 -15.08 -14.58 -0.01
N LEU A 49 -16.04 -13.89 0.61
CA LEU A 49 -17.46 -14.07 0.35
C LEU A 49 -17.82 -13.62 -1.07
N ALA A 50 -17.31 -12.47 -1.50
CA ALA A 50 -17.50 -11.96 -2.85
C ALA A 50 -16.91 -12.93 -3.89
N TRP A 51 -15.70 -13.43 -3.64
CA TRP A 51 -15.02 -14.39 -4.50
C TRP A 51 -15.79 -15.71 -4.62
N ALA A 52 -16.23 -16.28 -3.50
CA ALA A 52 -16.99 -17.53 -3.47
C ALA A 52 -18.31 -17.39 -4.25
N GLU A 53 -19.07 -16.32 -3.97
CA GLU A 53 -20.34 -16.04 -4.64
C GLU A 53 -20.15 -15.86 -6.15
N LEU A 54 -19.15 -15.09 -6.57
CA LEU A 54 -18.87 -14.86 -8.00
C LEU A 54 -18.44 -16.13 -8.74
N ASN A 55 -17.62 -16.99 -8.11
CA ASN A 55 -17.24 -18.27 -8.73
C ASN A 55 -18.42 -19.25 -8.81
N GLU A 56 -19.33 -19.23 -7.84
CA GLU A 56 -20.51 -20.10 -7.86
C GLU A 56 -21.48 -19.71 -8.98
N VAL A 57 -21.70 -18.41 -9.19
CA VAL A 57 -22.63 -17.94 -10.23
C VAL A 57 -22.03 -17.96 -11.64
N LEU A 58 -20.71 -17.78 -11.79
CA LEU A 58 -20.03 -17.72 -13.09
C LEU A 58 -20.45 -18.84 -14.08
N PRO A 59 -20.42 -20.14 -13.73
CA PRO A 59 -20.80 -21.20 -14.68
C PRO A 59 -22.29 -21.22 -15.07
N GLN A 60 -23.13 -20.50 -14.33
CA GLN A 60 -24.59 -20.42 -14.55
C GLN A 60 -24.97 -19.26 -15.48
N ILE A 61 -24.07 -18.29 -15.69
CA ILE A 61 -24.33 -17.11 -16.49
C ILE A 61 -24.32 -17.46 -17.98
N ARG A 62 -25.37 -17.02 -18.69
CA ARG A 62 -25.48 -17.13 -20.15
C ARG A 62 -25.38 -15.79 -20.87
N ASP A 63 -25.52 -14.68 -20.12
CA ASP A 63 -25.36 -13.33 -20.64
C ASP A 63 -23.87 -13.00 -20.83
N PRO A 64 -23.40 -12.73 -22.06
CA PRO A 64 -21.99 -12.47 -22.35
C PRO A 64 -21.41 -11.29 -21.55
N LEU A 65 -22.17 -10.21 -21.38
CA LEU A 65 -21.71 -9.02 -20.67
C LEU A 65 -21.65 -9.26 -19.16
N LEU A 66 -22.61 -10.00 -18.62
CA LEU A 66 -22.61 -10.35 -17.20
C LEU A 66 -21.46 -11.33 -16.87
N GLU A 67 -21.14 -12.25 -17.78
CA GLU A 67 -19.98 -13.14 -17.65
C GLU A 67 -18.68 -12.34 -17.59
N ALA A 68 -18.49 -11.40 -18.53
CA ALA A 68 -17.31 -10.55 -18.54
C ALA A 68 -17.23 -9.64 -17.31
N ARG A 69 -18.36 -9.11 -16.82
CA ARG A 69 -18.43 -8.38 -15.55
C ARG A 69 -17.93 -9.21 -14.38
N VAL A 70 -18.45 -10.44 -14.21
CA VAL A 70 -18.00 -11.34 -13.15
C VAL A 70 -16.51 -11.66 -13.28
N ALA A 71 -16.02 -11.88 -14.50
CA ALA A 71 -14.60 -12.14 -14.76
C ALA A 71 -13.71 -10.94 -14.36
N VAL A 72 -14.12 -9.70 -14.66
CA VAL A 72 -13.41 -8.47 -14.25
C VAL A 72 -13.40 -8.33 -12.72
N ASP A 73 -14.53 -8.57 -12.06
CA ASP A 73 -14.60 -8.47 -10.59
C ASP A 73 -13.75 -9.55 -9.91
N LEU A 74 -13.72 -10.77 -10.45
CA LEU A 74 -12.81 -11.82 -10.00
C LEU A 74 -11.34 -11.47 -10.26
N LEU A 75 -11.02 -10.85 -11.40
CA LEU A 75 -9.66 -10.39 -11.68
C LEU A 75 -9.20 -9.37 -10.62
N HIS A 76 -10.05 -8.41 -10.26
CA HIS A 76 -9.76 -7.46 -9.17
C HIS A 76 -9.59 -8.15 -7.82
N LEU A 77 -10.47 -9.11 -7.49
CA LEU A 77 -10.36 -9.86 -6.23
C LEU A 77 -9.12 -10.76 -6.19
N SER A 78 -8.63 -11.23 -7.34
CA SER A 78 -7.43 -12.05 -7.40
C SER A 78 -6.19 -11.34 -6.85
N TYR A 79 -6.15 -10.01 -6.95
CA TYR A 79 -5.13 -9.18 -6.30
C TYR A 79 -5.25 -9.26 -4.77
N TYR A 80 -6.41 -8.91 -4.22
CA TYR A 80 -6.62 -8.85 -2.76
C TYR A 80 -6.48 -10.21 -2.08
N LEU A 81 -6.83 -11.29 -2.77
CA LEU A 81 -6.74 -12.66 -2.27
C LEU A 81 -5.44 -13.37 -2.65
N VAL A 82 -4.49 -12.67 -3.30
CA VAL A 82 -3.19 -13.21 -3.72
C VAL A 82 -3.36 -14.47 -4.60
N ARG A 83 -4.35 -14.46 -5.49
CA ARG A 83 -4.69 -15.56 -6.42
C ARG A 83 -4.16 -15.31 -7.84
N ARG A 84 -2.89 -14.92 -7.93
CA ARG A 84 -2.24 -14.55 -9.20
C ARG A 84 -2.35 -15.62 -10.32
N PRO A 85 -2.28 -16.94 -10.04
CA PRO A 85 -2.45 -17.95 -11.09
C PRO A 85 -3.80 -17.90 -11.81
N ASP A 86 -4.83 -17.32 -11.18
CA ASP A 86 -6.16 -17.19 -11.79
C ASP A 86 -6.25 -16.02 -12.79
N SER A 87 -5.40 -15.00 -12.64
CA SER A 87 -5.51 -13.72 -13.37
C SER A 87 -5.48 -13.89 -14.91
N PRO A 88 -4.58 -14.68 -15.52
CA PRO A 88 -4.54 -14.83 -16.99
C PRO A 88 -5.82 -15.45 -17.56
N ARG A 89 -6.40 -16.42 -16.85
CA ARG A 89 -7.67 -17.06 -17.26
C ARG A 89 -8.82 -16.07 -17.17
N LEU A 90 -8.88 -15.28 -16.11
CA LEU A 90 -9.93 -14.28 -15.87
C LEU A 90 -9.86 -13.13 -16.88
N GLU A 91 -8.66 -12.63 -17.19
CA GLU A 91 -8.46 -11.61 -18.24
C GLU A 91 -8.94 -12.13 -19.60
N LYS A 92 -8.53 -13.35 -19.99
CA LYS A 92 -8.96 -13.96 -21.25
C LYS A 92 -10.48 -14.14 -21.32
N LEU A 93 -11.12 -14.49 -20.20
CA LEU A 93 -12.57 -14.66 -20.13
C LEU A 93 -13.29 -13.32 -20.31
N ALA A 94 -12.87 -12.29 -19.56
CA ALA A 94 -13.44 -10.96 -19.65
C ALA A 94 -13.29 -10.35 -21.06
N LEU A 95 -12.11 -10.48 -21.66
CA LEU A 95 -11.79 -9.87 -22.95
C LEU A 95 -12.72 -10.31 -24.09
N ARG A 96 -13.27 -11.53 -24.02
CA ARG A 96 -14.18 -12.08 -25.06
C ARG A 96 -15.39 -11.20 -25.30
N ASN A 97 -15.97 -10.65 -24.24
CA ASN A 97 -17.25 -9.95 -24.30
C ASN A 97 -17.16 -8.49 -23.80
N ALA A 98 -16.05 -8.05 -23.21
CA ALA A 98 -15.91 -6.69 -22.68
C ALA A 98 -15.87 -5.61 -23.77
N ALA A 99 -15.48 -5.93 -25.01
CA ALA A 99 -15.25 -4.95 -26.07
C ALA A 99 -16.50 -4.13 -26.45
N SER A 100 -17.71 -4.64 -26.22
CA SER A 100 -18.96 -3.93 -26.49
C SER A 100 -19.41 -2.99 -25.36
N ASP A 101 -18.70 -2.95 -24.23
CA ASP A 101 -18.98 -2.04 -23.12
C ASP A 101 -17.71 -1.28 -22.72
N PRO A 102 -17.61 0.03 -23.00
CA PRO A 102 -16.39 0.79 -22.75
C PRO A 102 -16.05 0.92 -21.26
N PHE A 103 -17.04 0.87 -20.35
CA PHE A 103 -16.76 0.85 -18.91
C PHE A 103 -16.16 -0.48 -18.49
N LEU A 104 -16.72 -1.58 -18.98
CA LEU A 104 -16.23 -2.91 -18.66
C LEU A 104 -14.82 -3.13 -19.22
N MET A 105 -14.55 -2.66 -20.44
CA MET A 105 -13.21 -2.68 -21.03
C MET A 105 -12.21 -1.85 -20.24
N ALA A 106 -12.60 -0.65 -19.79
CA ALA A 106 -11.77 0.19 -18.94
C ALA A 106 -11.46 -0.51 -17.61
N GLU A 107 -12.46 -1.06 -16.93
CA GLU A 107 -12.27 -1.75 -15.64
C GLU A 107 -11.46 -3.06 -15.77
N LEU A 108 -11.57 -3.76 -16.90
CA LEU A 108 -10.69 -4.89 -17.24
C LEU A 108 -9.23 -4.46 -17.29
N HIS A 109 -8.92 -3.43 -18.09
CA HIS A 109 -7.57 -2.91 -18.22
C HIS A 109 -7.01 -2.35 -16.91
N LEU A 110 -7.83 -1.67 -16.13
CA LEU A 110 -7.48 -1.23 -14.77
C LEU A 110 -7.15 -2.44 -13.87
N GLY A 111 -7.96 -3.50 -13.94
CA GLY A 111 -7.72 -4.73 -13.19
C GLY A 111 -6.40 -5.41 -13.51
N SER A 112 -6.11 -5.57 -14.81
CA SER A 112 -4.82 -6.11 -15.26
C SER A 112 -3.66 -5.22 -14.82
N SER A 113 -3.81 -3.89 -14.87
CA SER A 113 -2.79 -2.96 -14.38
C SER A 113 -2.48 -3.16 -12.90
N ILE A 114 -3.51 -3.28 -12.06
CA ILE A 114 -3.35 -3.51 -10.61
C ILE A 114 -2.64 -4.84 -10.33
N VAL A 115 -3.00 -5.91 -11.04
CA VAL A 115 -2.35 -7.22 -10.89
C VAL A 115 -0.87 -7.14 -11.28
N LEU A 116 -0.54 -6.46 -12.37
CA LEU A 116 0.85 -6.24 -12.80
C LEU A 116 1.64 -5.38 -11.80
N THR A 117 1.01 -4.36 -11.21
CA THR A 117 1.63 -3.57 -10.13
C THR A 117 2.00 -4.45 -8.94
N ALA A 118 1.12 -5.37 -8.55
CA ALA A 118 1.37 -6.33 -7.46
C ALA A 118 2.42 -7.40 -7.79
N GLN A 119 2.85 -7.47 -9.05
CA GLN A 119 3.95 -8.28 -9.55
C GLN A 119 5.21 -7.44 -9.79
N ASN A 120 5.16 -6.15 -9.45
CA ASN A 120 6.22 -5.17 -9.63
C ASN A 120 6.59 -4.91 -11.10
N GLU A 121 5.67 -5.17 -12.04
CA GLU A 121 5.85 -4.93 -13.48
C GLU A 121 5.27 -3.57 -13.89
N VAL A 122 5.92 -2.47 -13.49
CA VAL A 122 5.41 -1.10 -13.63
C VAL A 122 5.26 -0.68 -15.09
N THR A 123 6.24 -1.03 -15.94
CA THR A 123 6.19 -0.69 -17.38
C THR A 123 4.95 -1.27 -18.05
N GLU A 124 4.67 -2.56 -17.84
CA GLU A 124 3.48 -3.20 -18.42
C GLU A 124 2.19 -2.69 -17.76
N ALA A 125 2.21 -2.46 -16.45
CA ALA A 125 1.07 -1.91 -15.72
C ALA A 125 0.67 -0.52 -16.24
N LEU A 126 1.64 0.33 -16.60
CA LEU A 126 1.39 1.64 -17.22
C LEU A 126 0.71 1.51 -18.58
N VAL A 127 1.16 0.57 -19.42
CA VAL A 127 0.51 0.29 -20.71
C VAL A 127 -0.95 -0.10 -20.50
N ARG A 128 -1.24 -0.96 -19.52
CA ARG A 128 -2.63 -1.36 -19.21
C ARG A 128 -3.45 -0.19 -18.66
N ALA A 129 -2.89 0.64 -17.78
CA ALA A 129 -3.58 1.81 -17.25
C ALA A 129 -3.94 2.82 -18.35
N ARG A 130 -3.02 3.09 -19.29
CA ARG A 130 -3.29 3.98 -20.45
C ARG A 130 -4.38 3.42 -21.38
N ARG A 131 -4.38 2.11 -21.64
CA ARG A 131 -5.48 1.47 -22.39
C ARG A 131 -6.84 1.59 -21.69
N SER A 132 -6.85 1.63 -20.36
CA SER A 132 -8.07 1.91 -19.59
C SER A 132 -8.57 3.33 -19.84
N GLU A 133 -7.66 4.31 -19.89
CA GLU A 133 -7.97 5.69 -20.25
C GLU A 133 -8.50 5.81 -21.69
N ASP A 134 -7.87 5.12 -22.65
CA ASP A 134 -8.32 5.08 -24.05
C ASP A 134 -9.76 4.54 -24.16
N ALA A 135 -10.07 3.45 -23.46
CA ALA A 135 -11.42 2.89 -23.42
C ALA A 135 -12.46 3.91 -22.90
N LEU A 136 -12.10 4.73 -21.92
CA LEU A 136 -12.96 5.78 -21.36
C LEU A 136 -13.21 6.97 -22.31
N GLN A 137 -12.44 7.12 -23.38
CA GLN A 137 -12.69 8.17 -24.38
C GLN A 137 -14.01 7.92 -25.14
N THR A 138 -14.35 6.65 -25.35
CA THR A 138 -15.59 6.23 -26.02
C THR A 138 -16.77 6.05 -25.08
N ALA A 139 -16.54 6.13 -23.76
CA ALA A 139 -17.57 5.91 -22.76
C ALA A 139 -18.56 7.09 -22.65
N PRO A 140 -19.87 6.83 -22.40
CA PRO A 140 -20.85 7.89 -22.17
C PRO A 140 -20.45 8.82 -21.03
N LYS A 141 -20.64 10.13 -21.21
CA LYS A 141 -20.41 11.12 -20.14
C LYS A 141 -21.39 10.89 -18.99
N GLY A 142 -20.92 11.12 -17.77
CA GLY A 142 -21.74 11.05 -16.56
C GLY A 142 -20.98 10.46 -15.37
N ARG A 143 -21.70 10.29 -14.25
CA ARG A 143 -21.11 9.84 -12.97
C ARG A 143 -20.34 8.53 -13.08
N SER A 144 -20.81 7.56 -13.87
CA SER A 144 -20.10 6.27 -14.06
C SER A 144 -18.75 6.45 -14.74
N ARG A 145 -18.65 7.35 -15.73
CA ARG A 145 -17.37 7.69 -16.37
C ARG A 145 -16.44 8.38 -15.40
N ASP A 146 -16.94 9.34 -14.64
CA ASP A 146 -16.14 10.05 -13.63
C ASP A 146 -15.65 9.11 -12.52
N LEU A 147 -16.45 8.10 -12.16
CA LEU A 147 -16.06 7.08 -11.20
C LEU A 147 -14.91 6.21 -11.72
N VAL A 148 -15.03 5.66 -12.93
CA VAL A 148 -13.95 4.83 -13.50
C VAL A 148 -12.71 5.69 -13.77
N ALA A 149 -12.88 6.91 -14.29
CA ALA A 149 -11.79 7.86 -14.50
C ALA A 149 -11.05 8.21 -13.21
N THR A 150 -11.75 8.41 -12.08
CA THR A 150 -11.12 8.60 -10.75
C THR A 150 -10.15 7.46 -10.45
N ARG A 151 -10.56 6.20 -10.69
CA ARG A 151 -9.77 5.02 -10.36
C ARG A 151 -8.59 4.82 -11.30
N VAL A 152 -8.78 5.11 -12.60
CA VAL A 152 -7.73 5.05 -13.61
C VAL A 152 -6.66 6.11 -13.35
N SER A 153 -7.07 7.37 -13.13
CA SER A 153 -6.12 8.44 -12.81
C SER A 153 -5.36 8.16 -11.51
N ARG A 154 -6.00 7.55 -10.50
CA ARG A 154 -5.33 7.13 -9.27
C ARG A 154 -4.25 6.06 -9.54
N GLN A 155 -4.59 5.06 -10.35
CA GLN A 155 -3.65 4.01 -10.72
C GLN A 155 -2.47 4.57 -11.52
N LEU A 156 -2.72 5.50 -12.44
CA LEU A 156 -1.67 6.21 -13.17
C LEU A 156 -0.78 7.01 -12.21
N ALA A 157 -1.35 7.74 -11.25
CA ALA A 157 -0.58 8.50 -10.28
C ALA A 157 0.39 7.61 -9.47
N HIS A 158 -0.07 6.44 -9.00
CA HIS A 158 0.80 5.48 -8.31
C HIS A 158 1.91 4.93 -9.21
N LEU A 159 1.56 4.50 -10.42
CA LEU A 159 2.53 3.92 -11.36
C LEU A 159 3.58 4.93 -11.81
N LEU A 160 3.16 6.15 -12.14
CA LEU A 160 4.05 7.24 -12.53
C LEU A 160 5.00 7.59 -11.38
N SER A 161 4.49 7.65 -10.15
CA SER A 161 5.32 7.83 -8.95
C SER A 161 6.36 6.72 -8.78
N HIS A 162 5.98 5.46 -8.99
CA HIS A 162 6.92 4.34 -8.94
C HIS A 162 7.95 4.36 -10.08
N SER A 163 7.55 4.81 -11.26
CA SER A 163 8.46 5.02 -12.40
C SER A 163 9.42 6.20 -12.22
N GLY A 164 9.16 7.04 -11.23
CA GLY A 164 9.94 8.25 -10.96
C GLY A 164 9.45 9.49 -11.70
N ASP A 165 8.39 9.42 -12.53
CA ASP A 165 7.82 10.59 -13.21
C ASP A 165 6.85 11.34 -12.29
N TYR A 166 7.38 12.28 -11.50
CA TYR A 166 6.59 12.98 -10.49
C TYR A 166 5.72 14.10 -11.07
N ILE A 167 6.04 14.58 -12.28
CA ILE A 167 5.28 15.65 -12.96
C ILE A 167 3.97 15.08 -13.49
N ASP A 168 4.04 13.98 -14.23
CA ASP A 168 2.84 13.33 -14.75
C ASP A 168 2.05 12.66 -13.61
N ALA A 169 2.73 12.16 -12.57
CA ALA A 169 2.05 11.66 -11.37
C ALA A 169 1.20 12.73 -10.69
N ALA A 170 1.71 13.96 -10.56
CA ALA A 170 0.96 15.08 -9.98
C ALA A 170 -0.26 15.43 -10.84
N THR A 171 -0.10 15.47 -12.16
CA THR A 171 -1.20 15.70 -13.10
C THR A 171 -2.30 14.64 -12.95
N ALA A 172 -1.91 13.37 -12.81
CA ALA A 172 -2.85 12.26 -12.60
C ALA A 172 -3.53 12.32 -11.22
N ALA A 173 -2.83 12.74 -10.17
CA ALA A 173 -3.41 12.94 -8.84
C ALA A 173 -4.44 14.09 -8.82
N ASP A 174 -4.14 15.19 -9.49
CA ASP A 174 -5.09 16.30 -9.65
C ASP A 174 -6.33 15.88 -10.44
N ALA A 175 -6.15 15.08 -11.50
CA ALA A 175 -7.26 14.49 -12.24
C ALA A 175 -8.12 13.59 -11.34
N THR A 176 -7.49 12.78 -10.49
CA THR A 176 -8.17 11.93 -9.49
C THR A 176 -9.06 12.77 -8.58
N ALA A 177 -8.52 13.87 -8.01
CA ALA A 177 -9.27 14.76 -7.13
C ALA A 177 -10.46 15.45 -7.84
N ARG A 178 -10.24 15.98 -9.06
CA ARG A 178 -11.31 16.60 -9.86
C ARG A 178 -12.42 15.60 -10.21
N ASN A 179 -12.06 14.37 -10.54
CA ASN A 179 -13.04 13.33 -10.89
C ASN A 179 -13.82 12.89 -9.63
N ALA A 180 -13.14 12.67 -8.51
CA ALA A 180 -13.77 12.28 -7.25
C ALA A 180 -14.79 13.32 -6.76
N ALA A 181 -14.46 14.61 -6.90
CA ALA A 181 -15.38 15.71 -6.56
C ALA A 181 -16.68 15.65 -7.40
N ARG A 182 -16.59 15.29 -8.69
CA ARG A 182 -17.76 15.13 -9.57
C ARG A 182 -18.57 13.87 -9.26
N VAL A 183 -17.93 12.81 -8.77
CA VAL A 183 -18.61 11.59 -8.31
C VAL A 183 -19.45 11.86 -7.05
N GLY A 184 -18.96 12.73 -6.16
CA GLY A 184 -19.64 13.11 -4.93
C GLY A 184 -19.68 12.00 -3.86
N ASP A 185 -18.78 11.02 -3.93
CA ASP A 185 -18.63 9.97 -2.93
C ASP A 185 -17.53 10.38 -1.92
N PRO A 186 -17.85 10.51 -0.61
CA PRO A 186 -16.85 10.86 0.41
C PRO A 186 -15.68 9.88 0.46
N TRP A 187 -15.93 8.60 0.16
CA TRP A 187 -14.88 7.58 0.10
C TRP A 187 -13.87 7.87 -1.00
N GLU A 188 -14.36 8.12 -2.22
CA GLU A 188 -13.48 8.40 -3.37
C GLU A 188 -12.77 9.75 -3.18
N THR A 189 -13.41 10.72 -2.53
CA THR A 189 -12.77 11.99 -2.15
C THR A 189 -11.60 11.78 -1.19
N ALA A 190 -11.81 11.03 -0.10
CA ALA A 190 -10.75 10.74 0.86
C ALA A 190 -9.60 9.92 0.22
N TRP A 191 -9.93 9.01 -0.70
CA TRP A 191 -8.94 8.24 -1.43
C TRP A 191 -8.15 9.09 -2.43
N ALA A 192 -8.77 10.10 -3.05
CA ALA A 192 -8.08 11.07 -3.90
C ALA A 192 -7.11 11.96 -3.10
N ILE A 193 -7.48 12.36 -1.89
CA ILE A 193 -6.60 13.09 -0.97
C ILE A 193 -5.38 12.22 -0.60
N TYR A 194 -5.60 10.93 -0.34
CA TYR A 194 -4.51 9.98 -0.15
C TYR A 194 -3.57 9.95 -1.37
N THR A 195 -4.12 9.91 -2.59
CA THR A 195 -3.32 9.89 -3.83
C THR A 195 -2.46 11.14 -3.99
N LEU A 196 -2.98 12.32 -3.66
CA LEU A 196 -2.17 13.56 -3.62
C LEU A 196 -1.01 13.43 -2.64
N GLY A 197 -1.28 12.94 -1.42
CA GLY A 197 -0.24 12.70 -0.41
C GLY A 197 0.80 11.68 -0.86
N PHE A 198 0.40 10.63 -1.56
CA PHE A 198 1.30 9.61 -2.09
C PHE A 198 2.26 10.18 -3.13
N VAL A 199 1.76 10.97 -4.09
CA VAL A 199 2.61 11.63 -5.09
C VAL A 199 3.56 12.63 -4.45
N ASP A 200 3.06 13.45 -3.50
CA ASP A 200 3.91 14.39 -2.76
C ASP A 200 5.00 13.68 -1.98
N TRP A 201 4.67 12.56 -1.35
CA TRP A 201 5.61 11.76 -0.60
C TRP A 201 6.71 11.22 -1.52
N MET A 202 6.33 10.52 -2.59
CA MET A 202 7.28 9.91 -3.54
C MET A 202 8.21 10.93 -4.19
N ALA A 203 7.73 12.16 -4.39
CA ALA A 203 8.52 13.28 -4.91
C ALA A 203 9.36 14.02 -3.84
N GLY A 204 9.33 13.58 -2.57
CA GLY A 204 10.10 14.19 -1.47
C GLY A 204 9.51 15.48 -0.89
N ARG A 205 8.25 15.78 -1.18
CA ARG A 205 7.48 16.91 -0.61
C ARG A 205 6.83 16.48 0.71
N ILE A 206 7.68 16.14 1.69
CA ILE A 206 7.27 15.46 2.93
C ILE A 206 6.26 16.27 3.76
N ASP A 207 6.38 17.60 3.80
CA ASP A 207 5.44 18.44 4.54
C ASP A 207 4.02 18.36 3.96
N GLN A 208 3.90 18.51 2.63
CA GLN A 208 2.65 18.39 1.90
C GLN A 208 2.08 16.96 2.04
N ALA A 209 2.92 15.95 1.90
CA ALA A 209 2.53 14.55 2.06
C ALA A 209 1.90 14.28 3.43
N VAL A 210 2.53 14.74 4.52
CA VAL A 210 2.00 14.58 5.87
C VAL A 210 0.65 15.28 6.03
N ASP A 211 0.49 16.49 5.49
CA ASP A 211 -0.78 17.22 5.56
C ASP A 211 -1.89 16.48 4.82
N GLN A 212 -1.62 16.00 3.60
CA GLN A 212 -2.59 15.26 2.80
C GLN A 212 -2.93 13.91 3.44
N PHE A 213 -1.93 13.15 3.87
CA PHE A 213 -2.18 11.87 4.54
C PHE A 213 -2.93 12.04 5.86
N THR A 214 -2.70 13.11 6.62
CA THR A 214 -3.47 13.40 7.83
C THR A 214 -4.95 13.64 7.49
N LYS A 215 -5.25 14.39 6.43
CA LYS A 215 -6.63 14.61 5.95
C LYS A 215 -7.27 13.33 5.43
N ALA A 216 -6.53 12.54 4.66
CA ALA A 216 -7.00 11.27 4.12
C ALA A 216 -7.30 10.25 5.23
N GLU A 217 -6.41 10.14 6.22
CA GLU A 217 -6.61 9.26 7.38
C GLU A 217 -7.90 9.61 8.11
N ALA A 218 -8.16 10.89 8.38
CA ALA A 218 -9.38 11.33 9.03
C ALA A 218 -10.65 10.97 8.22
N GLY A 219 -10.60 11.14 6.89
CA GLY A 219 -11.72 10.79 6.00
C GLY A 219 -11.94 9.28 5.85
N LEU A 220 -10.87 8.47 5.89
CA LEU A 220 -10.94 7.03 5.70
C LEU A 220 -11.18 6.25 7.00
N ARG A 221 -10.89 6.84 8.17
CA ARG A 221 -10.99 6.18 9.48
C ARG A 221 -12.35 5.56 9.75
N ALA A 222 -13.43 6.24 9.38
CA ALA A 222 -14.80 5.78 9.61
C ALA A 222 -15.12 4.42 8.94
N TYR A 223 -14.30 3.99 7.97
CA TYR A 223 -14.55 2.80 7.18
C TYR A 223 -13.64 1.61 7.55
N GLY A 224 -12.58 1.84 8.33
CA GLY A 224 -11.71 0.79 8.89
C GLY A 224 -11.03 -0.13 7.87
N SER A 225 -10.89 0.31 6.61
CA SER A 225 -10.49 -0.51 5.46
C SER A 225 -8.98 -0.76 5.34
N SER A 226 -8.62 -1.63 4.41
CA SER A 226 -7.25 -1.81 3.92
C SER A 226 -6.60 -0.50 3.46
N VAL A 227 -7.33 0.37 2.74
CA VAL A 227 -6.81 1.68 2.32
C VAL A 227 -6.54 2.60 3.52
N TRP A 228 -7.40 2.62 4.53
CA TRP A 228 -7.16 3.41 5.75
C TRP A 228 -5.89 2.93 6.45
N ARG A 229 -5.73 1.62 6.62
CA ARG A 229 -4.53 1.02 7.21
C ARG A 229 -3.27 1.38 6.44
N TYR A 230 -3.31 1.27 5.11
CA TYR A 230 -2.18 1.64 4.26
C TYR A 230 -1.89 3.14 4.32
N THR A 231 -2.93 3.99 4.41
CA THR A 231 -2.77 5.44 4.65
C THR A 231 -2.04 5.72 5.95
N CYS A 232 -2.37 5.01 7.04
CA CYS A 232 -1.65 5.11 8.30
C CYS A 232 -0.18 4.69 8.15
N LEU A 233 0.13 3.66 7.35
CA LEU A 233 1.51 3.25 7.09
C LEU A 233 2.28 4.32 6.31
N CYS A 234 1.71 4.89 5.25
CA CYS A 234 2.33 5.98 4.49
C CYS A 234 2.53 7.23 5.36
N LEU A 235 1.53 7.60 6.18
CA LEU A 235 1.63 8.70 7.12
C LEU A 235 2.73 8.46 8.16
N ALA A 236 2.82 7.24 8.70
CA ALA A 236 3.87 6.86 9.64
C ALA A 236 5.26 7.10 9.05
N ARG A 237 5.48 6.62 7.82
CA ARG A 237 6.74 6.82 7.09
C ARG A 237 7.06 8.29 6.89
N ALA A 238 6.12 9.04 6.32
CA ALA A 238 6.32 10.46 6.05
C ALA A 238 6.62 11.24 7.34
N ARG A 239 5.93 10.94 8.46
CA ARG A 239 6.20 11.52 9.77
C ARG A 239 7.62 11.19 10.25
N MET A 240 8.06 9.93 10.16
CA MET A 240 9.40 9.52 10.60
C MET A 240 10.51 10.12 9.71
N GLU A 241 10.31 10.19 8.40
CA GLU A 241 11.21 10.88 7.47
C GLU A 241 11.28 12.39 7.74
N ARG A 242 10.20 12.96 8.29
CA ARG A 242 10.16 14.34 8.82
C ARG A 242 10.75 14.48 10.22
N GLY A 243 11.23 13.38 10.83
CA GLY A 243 11.83 13.33 12.17
C GLY A 243 10.84 13.23 13.33
N GLU A 244 9.57 12.89 13.08
CA GLU A 244 8.52 12.66 14.10
C GLU A 244 8.40 11.16 14.36
N ILE A 245 9.38 10.64 15.09
CA ILE A 245 9.60 9.21 15.32
C ILE A 245 8.49 8.57 16.16
N ALA A 246 8.14 9.16 17.30
CA ALA A 246 7.14 8.63 18.22
C ALA A 246 5.73 8.64 17.60
N ASP A 247 5.39 9.72 16.90
CA ASP A 247 4.10 9.83 16.20
C ASP A 247 4.00 8.81 15.07
N GLY A 248 5.06 8.71 14.26
CA GLY A 248 5.14 7.74 13.19
C GLY A 248 5.11 6.29 13.68
N ASP A 249 5.80 5.97 14.77
CA ASP A 249 5.78 4.62 15.36
C ASP A 249 4.37 4.25 15.85
N ARG A 250 3.66 5.17 16.51
CA ARG A 250 2.26 4.98 16.91
C ARG A 250 1.37 4.69 15.71
N LEU A 251 1.53 5.45 14.62
CA LEU A 251 0.77 5.27 13.37
C LEU A 251 1.10 3.96 12.67
N ALA A 252 2.37 3.54 12.66
CA ALA A 252 2.79 2.26 12.11
C ALA A 252 2.15 1.09 12.87
N ARG A 253 2.10 1.17 14.21
CA ARG A 253 1.36 0.20 15.04
C ARG A 253 -0.13 0.21 14.74
N GLN A 254 -0.73 1.40 14.60
CA GLN A 254 -2.15 1.56 14.30
C GLN A 254 -2.54 0.97 12.94
N SER A 255 -1.71 1.20 11.92
CA SER A 255 -1.85 0.62 10.58
C SER A 255 -2.07 -0.90 10.63
N ALA A 256 -1.30 -1.59 11.45
CA ALA A 256 -1.20 -3.05 11.50
C ALA A 256 -0.81 -3.71 10.17
N THR A 257 -0.63 -2.98 9.06
CA THR A 257 -0.22 -3.51 7.74
C THR A 257 1.23 -3.13 7.43
N GLY A 258 1.78 -3.76 6.39
CA GLY A 258 3.14 -3.55 5.91
C GLY A 258 3.83 -4.87 5.53
N ALA A 259 4.72 -4.79 4.56
CA ALA A 259 5.62 -5.89 4.22
C ALA A 259 6.84 -5.90 5.17
N PRO A 260 7.61 -7.01 5.25
CA PRO A 260 8.80 -7.07 6.11
C PRO A 260 9.83 -5.96 5.85
N GLU A 261 10.10 -5.65 4.57
CA GLU A 261 10.91 -4.53 4.14
C GLU A 261 10.37 -3.19 4.64
N ASP A 262 9.04 -3.08 4.77
CA ASP A 262 8.45 -1.84 5.23
C ASP A 262 8.80 -1.58 6.69
N HIS A 263 8.58 -2.59 7.52
CA HIS A 263 8.87 -2.55 8.94
C HIS A 263 10.36 -2.46 9.24
N ALA A 264 11.20 -3.11 8.42
CA ALA A 264 12.65 -3.00 8.51
C ALA A 264 13.12 -1.58 8.20
N HIS A 265 12.53 -0.92 7.19
CA HIS A 265 12.83 0.48 6.90
C HIS A 265 12.39 1.43 8.02
N LEU A 266 11.20 1.23 8.61
CA LEU A 266 10.78 1.97 9.80
C LEU A 266 11.76 1.78 10.97
N ALA A 267 12.31 0.57 11.17
CA ALA A 267 13.35 0.33 12.16
C ALA A 267 14.66 1.08 11.85
N LEU A 268 15.06 1.17 10.58
CA LEU A 268 16.20 1.99 10.18
C LEU A 268 15.97 3.48 10.47
N LEU A 269 14.76 4.01 10.26
CA LEU A 269 14.40 5.40 10.61
C LEU A 269 14.47 5.66 12.14
N ARG A 270 14.30 4.62 12.97
CA ARG A 270 14.55 4.68 14.43
C ARG A 270 16.03 4.52 14.81
N GLY A 271 16.91 4.25 13.84
CA GLY A 271 18.31 3.92 14.09
C GLY A 271 18.54 2.49 14.60
N GLU A 272 17.58 1.58 14.40
CA GLU A 272 17.58 0.22 14.94
C GLU A 272 18.00 -0.83 13.89
N ALA A 273 19.23 -0.74 13.39
CA ALA A 273 19.75 -1.65 12.35
C ALA A 273 19.62 -3.14 12.73
N GLU A 274 19.85 -3.48 14.00
CA GLU A 274 19.71 -4.86 14.51
C GLU A 274 18.25 -5.35 14.54
N VAL A 275 17.29 -4.45 14.74
CA VAL A 275 15.86 -4.79 14.66
C VAL A 275 15.48 -5.04 13.20
N ALA A 276 15.93 -4.15 12.30
CA ALA A 276 15.71 -4.31 10.86
C ALA A 276 16.27 -5.65 10.35
N ASP A 277 17.48 -6.02 10.74
CA ASP A 277 18.11 -7.31 10.40
C ASP A 277 17.28 -8.52 10.87
N ARG A 278 16.78 -8.48 12.11
CA ARG A 278 15.91 -9.53 12.65
C ARG A 278 14.59 -9.66 11.90
N ILE A 279 13.98 -8.53 11.51
CA ILE A 279 12.74 -8.53 10.71
C ILE A 279 13.00 -9.20 9.37
N LEU A 280 14.04 -8.78 8.66
CA LEU A 280 14.39 -9.29 7.33
C LEU A 280 14.82 -10.76 7.35
N THR A 281 15.49 -11.21 8.41
CA THR A 281 15.89 -12.62 8.59
C THR A 281 14.68 -13.53 8.81
N ARG A 282 13.63 -13.02 9.46
CA ARG A 282 12.38 -13.76 9.73
C ARG A 282 11.34 -13.60 8.63
N ALA A 283 11.60 -12.78 7.62
CA ALA A 283 10.68 -12.55 6.52
C ALA A 283 10.41 -13.88 5.79
N PRO A 284 9.14 -14.19 5.48
CA PRO A 284 8.81 -15.39 4.72
C PRO A 284 9.45 -15.31 3.32
N GLN A 285 10.02 -16.42 2.88
CA GLN A 285 10.51 -16.60 1.52
C GLN A 285 9.36 -17.13 0.63
N GLY A 286 9.40 -16.85 -0.68
CA GLY A 286 8.46 -17.43 -1.65
C GLY A 286 7.68 -16.44 -2.53
N PHE A 287 7.93 -15.13 -2.38
CA PHE A 287 7.44 -14.08 -3.28
C PHE A 287 8.65 -13.41 -3.94
N PRO A 288 9.13 -13.93 -5.09
CA PRO A 288 10.36 -13.47 -5.74
C PRO A 288 10.33 -11.98 -6.08
N GLU A 289 9.18 -11.48 -6.54
CA GLU A 289 8.99 -10.07 -6.90
C GLU A 289 9.13 -9.12 -5.70
N ASP A 290 8.89 -9.58 -4.47
CA ASP A 290 9.07 -8.76 -3.25
C ASP A 290 10.48 -8.92 -2.66
N GLU A 291 11.26 -9.92 -3.12
CA GLU A 291 12.61 -10.17 -2.60
C GLU A 291 13.57 -9.03 -2.95
N GLN A 292 13.36 -8.35 -4.09
CA GLN A 292 14.16 -7.18 -4.47
C GLN A 292 14.07 -6.04 -3.44
N PHE A 293 12.88 -5.74 -2.92
CA PHE A 293 12.72 -4.69 -1.90
C PHE A 293 13.34 -5.11 -0.56
N ARG A 294 13.21 -6.39 -0.18
CA ARG A 294 13.89 -6.92 0.99
C ARG A 294 15.41 -6.88 0.84
N ASN A 295 15.94 -7.20 -0.34
CA ASN A 295 17.36 -7.15 -0.66
C ASN A 295 17.91 -5.73 -0.58
N ASP A 296 17.17 -4.75 -1.09
CA ASP A 296 17.53 -3.34 -1.01
C ASP A 296 17.69 -2.89 0.45
N VAL A 297 16.69 -3.13 1.31
CA VAL A 297 16.76 -2.78 2.73
C VAL A 297 17.85 -3.60 3.46
N ARG A 298 18.02 -4.89 3.11
CA ARG A 298 19.09 -5.75 3.65
C ARG A 298 20.47 -5.21 3.30
N ALA A 299 20.64 -4.62 2.13
CA ALA A 299 21.89 -4.00 1.72
C ALA A 299 22.22 -2.77 2.57
N ILE A 300 21.21 -1.94 2.88
CA ILE A 300 21.36 -0.78 3.79
C ILE A 300 21.76 -1.26 5.19
N VAL A 301 21.05 -2.25 5.74
CA VAL A 301 21.36 -2.86 7.05
C VAL A 301 22.79 -3.39 7.08
N ARG A 302 23.20 -4.12 6.05
CA ARG A 302 24.54 -4.73 5.96
C ARG A 302 25.64 -3.68 5.94
N ALA A 303 25.44 -2.58 5.21
CA ALA A 303 26.38 -1.48 5.19
C ALA A 303 26.47 -0.78 6.55
N GLN A 304 25.35 -0.54 7.24
CA GLN A 304 25.33 0.02 8.60
C GLN A 304 26.04 -0.87 9.62
N LYS A 305 25.96 -2.19 9.45
CA LYS A 305 26.62 -3.19 10.33
C LYS A 305 28.12 -3.39 10.04
N GLY A 306 28.73 -2.53 9.21
CA GLY A 306 30.18 -2.51 8.99
C GLY A 306 30.66 -3.27 7.76
N ASP A 307 29.77 -3.71 6.86
CA ASP A 307 30.13 -4.31 5.57
C ASP A 307 29.62 -3.45 4.38
N PRO A 308 30.10 -2.20 4.23
CA PRO A 308 29.64 -1.29 3.18
C PRO A 308 30.02 -1.76 1.78
N ARG A 309 31.10 -2.54 1.60
CA ARG A 309 31.48 -3.08 0.28
C ARG A 309 30.41 -4.01 -0.26
N THR A 310 29.95 -4.96 0.55
CA THR A 310 28.89 -5.87 0.13
C THR A 310 27.55 -5.15 -0.01
N GLY A 311 27.25 -4.22 0.91
CA GLY A 311 26.04 -3.39 0.82
C GLY A 311 25.98 -2.60 -0.49
N VAL A 312 27.06 -1.93 -0.90
CA VAL A 312 27.12 -1.19 -2.17
C VAL A 312 26.88 -2.11 -3.37
N ARG A 313 27.49 -3.30 -3.40
CA ARG A 313 27.27 -4.26 -4.49
C ARG A 313 25.79 -4.66 -4.59
N MET A 314 25.16 -4.96 -3.45
CA MET A 314 23.75 -5.35 -3.41
C MET A 314 22.82 -4.20 -3.84
N LEU A 315 23.13 -2.95 -3.45
CA LEU A 315 22.37 -1.77 -3.87
C LEU A 315 22.53 -1.50 -5.38
N ASP A 316 23.73 -1.65 -5.93
CA ASP A 316 23.96 -1.54 -7.39
C ASP A 316 23.20 -2.63 -8.17
N GLU A 317 23.08 -3.83 -7.61
CA GLU A 317 22.29 -4.94 -8.18
C GLU A 317 20.78 -4.64 -8.12
N ALA A 318 20.29 -4.19 -6.95
CA ALA A 318 18.89 -3.81 -6.76
C ALA A 318 18.48 -2.66 -7.69
N ALA A 319 19.33 -1.64 -7.86
CA ALA A 319 19.07 -0.52 -8.75
C ALA A 319 18.82 -0.99 -10.19
N LYS A 320 19.65 -1.90 -10.71
CA LYS A 320 19.48 -2.47 -12.05
C LYS A 320 18.19 -3.28 -12.17
N GLU A 321 17.88 -4.11 -11.17
CA GLU A 321 16.65 -4.89 -11.18
C GLU A 321 15.41 -3.98 -11.21
N PHE A 322 15.39 -2.95 -10.37
CA PHE A 322 14.32 -1.95 -10.38
C PHE A 322 14.16 -1.25 -11.74
N GLU A 323 15.26 -0.84 -12.37
CA GLU A 323 15.24 -0.25 -13.72
C GLU A 323 14.59 -1.18 -14.74
N THR A 324 14.94 -2.48 -14.75
CA THR A 324 14.38 -3.43 -15.72
C THR A 324 12.87 -3.61 -15.62
N ARG A 325 12.30 -3.32 -14.44
CA ARG A 325 10.86 -3.42 -14.17
C ARG A 325 10.11 -2.08 -14.26
N GLY A 326 10.82 -0.98 -14.57
CA GLY A 326 10.26 0.37 -14.63
C GLY A 326 10.03 1.00 -13.24
N LEU A 327 10.74 0.55 -12.21
CA LEU A 327 10.67 1.06 -10.83
C LEU A 327 11.70 2.18 -10.60
N GLY A 328 11.69 3.21 -11.44
CA GLY A 328 12.70 4.27 -11.45
C GLY A 328 12.89 5.00 -10.10
N HIS A 329 11.82 5.22 -9.33
CA HIS A 329 11.94 5.81 -7.98
C HIS A 329 12.84 4.96 -7.06
N TRP A 330 12.61 3.64 -7.08
CA TRP A 330 13.34 2.70 -6.24
C TRP A 330 14.77 2.49 -6.71
N ALA A 331 14.98 2.46 -8.04
CA ALA A 331 16.32 2.43 -8.62
C ALA A 331 17.16 3.63 -8.18
N LEU A 332 16.58 4.82 -8.23
CA LEU A 332 17.23 6.04 -7.79
C LEU A 332 17.51 6.01 -6.27
N GLY A 333 16.58 5.46 -5.48
CA GLY A 333 16.76 5.17 -4.05
C GLY A 333 17.95 4.29 -3.73
N ALA A 334 18.04 3.14 -4.39
CA ALA A 334 19.16 2.22 -4.25
C ALA A 334 20.48 2.89 -4.66
N ALA A 335 20.49 3.62 -5.78
CA ALA A 335 21.66 4.33 -6.29
C ALA A 335 22.18 5.43 -5.33
N VAL A 336 21.28 6.17 -4.67
CA VAL A 336 21.68 7.17 -3.68
C VAL A 336 22.28 6.51 -2.43
N HIS A 337 21.66 5.47 -1.90
CA HIS A 337 22.22 4.73 -0.76
C HIS A 337 23.58 4.10 -1.14
N ALA A 338 23.71 3.57 -2.37
CA ALA A 338 24.97 3.03 -2.87
C ALA A 338 26.06 4.10 -2.93
N ALA A 339 25.72 5.30 -3.43
CA ALA A 339 26.67 6.42 -3.50
C ALA A 339 27.11 6.87 -2.09
N TYR A 340 26.18 6.95 -1.13
CA TYR A 340 26.48 7.27 0.26
C TYR A 340 27.49 6.29 0.88
N TRP A 341 27.23 4.99 0.78
CA TRP A 341 28.12 3.97 1.34
C TRP A 341 29.44 3.85 0.56
N ARG A 342 29.43 4.14 -0.75
CA ARG A 342 30.66 4.17 -1.54
C ARG A 342 31.64 5.23 -1.05
N GLU A 343 31.14 6.37 -0.56
CA GLU A 343 31.97 7.41 0.02
C GLU A 343 32.74 6.94 1.27
N SER A 344 32.18 6.00 2.05
CA SER A 344 32.87 5.43 3.21
C SER A 344 33.89 4.34 2.83
N VAL A 345 33.77 3.74 1.65
CA VAL A 345 34.72 2.73 1.13
C VAL A 345 35.90 3.39 0.42
N VAL A 346 35.62 4.36 -0.46
CA VAL A 346 36.62 5.10 -1.23
C VAL A 346 36.26 6.58 -1.22
N ARG A 347 37.14 7.41 -0.64
CA ARG A 347 36.96 8.86 -0.58
C ARG A 347 36.77 9.45 -1.98
N GLY A 348 35.70 10.21 -2.18
CA GLY A 348 35.31 10.80 -3.46
C GLY A 348 34.57 9.86 -4.42
N GLY A 349 34.48 8.56 -4.10
CA GLY A 349 33.80 7.58 -4.93
C GLY A 349 32.28 7.77 -4.96
N GLY A 350 31.69 8.25 -3.86
CA GLY A 350 30.27 8.58 -3.77
C GLY A 350 29.98 9.99 -4.24
N ALA A 351 30.79 10.95 -3.80
CA ALA A 351 30.61 12.38 -4.09
C ALA A 351 30.61 12.69 -5.60
N SER A 352 31.41 11.96 -6.40
CA SER A 352 31.42 12.08 -7.87
C SER A 352 30.09 11.72 -8.53
N ARG A 353 29.25 10.89 -7.89
CA ARG A 353 27.93 10.47 -8.40
C ARG A 353 26.79 11.34 -7.87
N ALA A 354 26.96 11.94 -6.70
CA ALA A 354 25.93 12.71 -6.00
C ALA A 354 25.32 13.83 -6.87
N VAL A 355 26.13 14.54 -7.65
CA VAL A 355 25.65 15.62 -8.53
C VAL A 355 24.70 15.08 -9.59
N GLY A 356 25.08 14.00 -10.29
CA GLY A 356 24.22 13.36 -11.30
C GLY A 356 22.90 12.93 -10.70
N LEU A 357 22.94 12.24 -9.55
CA LEU A 357 21.75 11.80 -8.84
C LEU A 357 20.82 12.96 -8.48
N VAL A 358 21.34 14.11 -8.02
CA VAL A 358 20.50 15.28 -7.72
C VAL A 358 19.91 15.90 -8.99
N ARG A 359 20.63 15.90 -10.12
CA ARG A 359 20.07 16.35 -11.40
C ARG A 359 18.94 15.43 -11.85
N ASP A 360 19.12 14.13 -11.71
CA ASP A 360 18.12 13.14 -12.09
C ASP A 360 16.83 13.34 -11.29
N ILE A 361 16.90 13.60 -9.98
CA ILE A 361 15.72 13.99 -9.17
C ILE A 361 14.99 15.17 -9.78
N GLY A 362 15.74 16.25 -10.03
CA GLY A 362 15.17 17.52 -10.48
C GLY A 362 14.53 17.38 -11.87
N ALA A 363 15.17 16.63 -12.77
CA ALA A 363 14.67 16.35 -14.10
C ALA A 363 13.32 15.61 -14.07
N HIS A 364 13.11 14.77 -13.05
CA HIS A 364 11.88 14.03 -12.82
C HIS A 364 10.81 14.82 -12.02
N GLY A 365 11.10 16.06 -11.62
CA GLY A 365 10.20 16.91 -10.83
C GLY A 365 10.19 16.63 -9.32
N GLY A 366 11.23 15.95 -8.81
CA GLY A 366 11.38 15.68 -7.37
C GLY A 366 11.96 16.87 -6.61
N GLU A 367 11.64 16.96 -5.33
CA GLU A 367 12.23 17.94 -4.38
C GLU A 367 13.05 17.28 -3.26
N GLY A 368 13.28 15.99 -3.38
CA GLY A 368 13.87 15.13 -2.37
C GLY A 368 13.36 13.72 -2.60
N PHE A 369 13.34 12.92 -1.54
CA PHE A 369 12.96 11.52 -1.67
C PHE A 369 12.28 10.97 -0.44
N ALA A 370 11.19 10.23 -0.68
CA ALA A 370 10.69 9.21 0.22
C ALA A 370 11.64 8.01 0.30
N TYR A 371 11.51 7.21 1.36
CA TYR A 371 12.31 5.99 1.61
C TYR A 371 13.80 6.22 1.87
N TYR A 372 14.25 7.46 2.05
CA TYR A 372 15.65 7.75 2.32
C TYR A 372 15.87 7.87 3.82
N LEU A 373 17.00 7.36 4.28
CA LEU A 373 17.44 7.70 5.63
C LEU A 373 17.85 9.19 5.66
N PRO A 374 17.40 9.98 6.66
CA PRO A 374 17.69 11.41 6.71
C PRO A 374 19.19 11.74 6.64
N GLU A 375 20.08 10.91 7.18
CA GLU A 375 21.53 11.09 7.08
C GLU A 375 22.06 10.95 5.65
N VAL A 376 21.47 10.06 4.86
CA VAL A 376 21.81 9.83 3.44
C VAL A 376 21.38 11.05 2.62
N ALA A 377 20.15 11.54 2.83
CA ALA A 377 19.66 12.76 2.18
C ALA A 377 20.50 13.99 2.54
N ALA A 378 20.89 14.14 3.82
CA ALA A 378 21.72 15.25 4.26
C ALA A 378 23.13 15.20 3.62
N TRP A 379 23.71 14.01 3.48
CA TRP A 379 24.97 13.82 2.76
C TRP A 379 24.84 14.16 1.28
N LEU A 380 23.81 13.67 0.61
CA LEU A 380 23.58 13.90 -0.82
C LEU A 380 23.53 15.39 -1.13
N GLY A 381 22.72 16.14 -0.37
CA GLY A 381 22.61 17.58 -0.52
C GLY A 381 23.95 18.30 -0.30
N ARG A 382 24.73 17.92 0.72
CA ARG A 382 26.07 18.49 0.94
C ARG A 382 27.05 18.19 -0.21
N ALA A 383 27.02 16.98 -0.74
CA ALA A 383 27.91 16.56 -1.82
C ALA A 383 27.61 17.28 -3.14
N ALA A 384 26.32 17.55 -3.42
CA ALA A 384 25.89 18.19 -4.66
C ALA A 384 25.79 19.72 -4.60
N GLU A 385 25.77 20.36 -3.42
CA GLU A 385 25.53 21.81 -3.26
C GLU A 385 26.53 22.72 -4.01
N ARG A 386 27.75 22.22 -4.27
CA ARG A 386 28.77 22.98 -5.00
C ARG A 386 28.48 23.10 -6.50
N ASP A 387 27.71 22.18 -7.05
CA ASP A 387 27.33 22.21 -8.46
C ASP A 387 26.34 23.33 -8.76
N GLY A 388 26.59 24.13 -9.79
CA GLY A 388 25.75 25.28 -10.13
C GLY A 388 24.31 24.91 -10.49
N ALA A 389 24.13 23.84 -11.28
CA ALA A 389 22.82 23.40 -11.76
C ALA A 389 21.99 22.70 -10.68
N SER A 390 22.63 21.94 -9.79
CA SER A 390 21.95 21.22 -8.70
C SER A 390 21.85 21.99 -7.39
N ARG A 391 22.49 23.16 -7.27
CA ARG A 391 22.67 23.89 -6.00
C ARG A 391 21.38 24.09 -5.22
N GLU A 392 20.33 24.58 -5.88
CA GLU A 392 19.08 24.93 -5.21
C GLU A 392 18.39 23.70 -4.62
N LEU A 393 18.23 22.65 -5.44
CA LEU A 393 17.64 21.39 -5.01
C LEU A 393 18.48 20.72 -3.92
N ALA A 394 19.80 20.68 -4.09
CA ALA A 394 20.72 20.14 -3.10
C ALA A 394 20.59 20.83 -1.73
N ARG A 395 20.46 22.17 -1.71
CA ARG A 395 20.21 22.95 -0.48
C ARG A 395 18.88 22.60 0.15
N LYS A 396 17.81 22.49 -0.64
CA LYS A 396 16.47 22.11 -0.15
C LYS A 396 16.50 20.72 0.49
N ILE A 397 17.07 19.73 -0.19
CA ILE A 397 17.23 18.35 0.32
C ILE A 397 18.00 18.36 1.63
N ARG A 398 19.17 19.01 1.66
CA ARG A 398 20.02 19.10 2.85
C ARG A 398 19.28 19.73 4.03
N ALA A 399 18.63 20.88 3.81
CA ALA A 399 17.97 21.63 4.87
C ALA A 399 16.84 20.82 5.51
N ARG A 400 16.01 20.16 4.69
CA ARG A 400 14.93 19.28 5.16
C ARG A 400 15.49 18.10 5.96
N ALA A 401 16.51 17.43 5.43
CA ALA A 401 17.13 16.29 6.08
C ALA A 401 17.79 16.65 7.43
N GLU A 402 18.52 17.76 7.49
CA GLU A 402 19.12 18.25 8.74
C GLU A 402 18.05 18.67 9.77
N ALA A 403 16.91 19.21 9.33
CA ALA A 403 15.78 19.50 10.20
C ALA A 403 15.15 18.23 10.76
N ALA A 404 14.94 17.20 9.93
CA ALA A 404 14.44 15.90 10.36
C ALA A 404 15.37 15.26 11.40
N LEU A 405 16.69 15.26 11.16
CA LEU A 405 17.68 14.74 12.12
C LEU A 405 17.65 15.49 13.47
N ARG A 406 17.48 16.82 13.45
CA ARG A 406 17.33 17.61 14.70
C ARG A 406 16.05 17.24 15.44
N ARG A 407 14.94 17.11 14.72
CA ARG A 407 13.64 16.76 15.32
C ARG A 407 13.62 15.35 15.90
N ALA A 408 14.19 14.37 15.20
CA ALA A 408 14.28 12.99 15.67
C ALA A 408 15.05 12.89 17.00
N LYS A 409 16.13 13.67 17.16
CA LYS A 409 16.90 13.73 18.42
C LYS A 409 16.08 14.28 19.59
N SER A 410 15.24 15.30 19.35
CA SER A 410 14.35 15.83 20.39
C SER A 410 13.18 14.90 20.71
N ASP A 411 12.71 14.13 19.73
CA ASP A 411 11.54 13.27 19.84
C ASP A 411 11.86 11.92 20.52
N GLY A 412 13.07 11.38 20.32
CA GLY A 412 13.55 10.15 20.96
C GLY A 412 13.63 10.20 22.49
N ALA A 413 13.55 11.38 23.11
CA ALA A 413 13.48 11.54 24.56
C ALA A 413 12.09 11.20 25.15
N ALA A 414 11.06 11.03 24.31
CA ALA A 414 9.66 10.85 24.72
C ALA A 414 9.11 9.42 24.47
N ALA A 415 9.97 8.40 24.51
CA ALA A 415 9.62 7.02 24.13
C ALA A 415 8.35 6.50 24.86
N ILE A 416 7.34 6.17 24.06
CA ILE A 416 6.08 5.54 24.47
C ILE A 416 6.34 4.04 24.69
N GLY A 417 5.90 3.51 25.84
CA GLY A 417 6.09 2.11 26.21
C GLY A 417 5.47 1.13 25.20
N SER A 418 6.17 0.01 24.98
CA SER A 418 5.74 -1.11 24.12
C SER A 418 4.42 -1.72 24.57
N SER A 419 3.45 -1.92 23.65
CA SER A 419 2.27 -2.75 23.94
C SER A 419 2.60 -4.23 23.71
N ALA A 420 2.18 -5.09 24.64
CA ALA A 420 2.34 -6.54 24.56
C ALA A 420 1.62 -7.18 23.36
N LEU A 421 0.65 -6.48 22.75
CA LEU A 421 -0.04 -6.96 21.54
C LEU A 421 0.80 -6.78 20.27
N ASP A 422 1.87 -5.99 20.29
CA ASP A 422 2.64 -5.64 19.10
C ASP A 422 3.53 -6.79 18.61
N GLU A 423 4.12 -7.57 19.52
CA GLU A 423 4.78 -8.83 19.17
C GLU A 423 3.76 -9.91 18.76
N ALA A 424 2.61 -9.94 19.43
CA ALA A 424 1.56 -10.91 19.16
C ALA A 424 0.86 -10.65 17.81
N THR A 425 0.68 -9.41 17.36
CA THR A 425 -0.03 -9.07 16.11
C THR A 425 0.69 -9.66 14.90
N PHE A 426 2.02 -9.61 14.88
CA PHE A 426 2.83 -10.25 13.84
C PHE A 426 2.68 -11.78 13.85
N TYR A 427 2.75 -12.40 15.04
CA TYR A 427 2.52 -13.85 15.19
C TYR A 427 1.09 -14.27 14.83
N LEU A 428 0.08 -13.45 15.14
CA LEU A 428 -1.32 -13.72 14.87
C LEU A 428 -1.64 -13.69 13.37
N ARG A 429 -0.98 -12.79 12.61
CA ARG A 429 -1.07 -12.80 11.14
C ARG A 429 -0.39 -14.03 10.55
N THR A 430 0.79 -14.42 11.05
CA THR A 430 1.50 -15.61 10.52
C THR A 430 0.76 -16.91 10.83
N VAL A 431 -0.09 -16.95 11.87
CA VAL A 431 -1.00 -18.08 12.13
C VAL A 431 -2.39 -17.97 11.46
N GLY A 432 -2.58 -16.97 10.59
CA GLY A 432 -3.70 -16.93 9.64
C GLY A 432 -4.93 -16.10 10.06
N LEU A 433 -4.84 -15.23 11.07
CA LEU A 433 -5.93 -14.30 11.36
C LEU A 433 -6.06 -13.24 10.28
N THR A 434 -7.31 -12.98 9.87
CA THR A 434 -7.66 -11.90 8.96
C THR A 434 -7.54 -10.54 9.66
N TRP A 435 -7.42 -9.48 8.86
CA TRP A 435 -7.35 -8.12 9.37
C TRP A 435 -8.58 -7.69 10.17
N ARG A 436 -9.75 -8.25 9.85
CA ARG A 436 -11.00 -8.05 10.60
C ARG A 436 -10.89 -8.65 12.00
N GLU A 437 -10.37 -9.88 12.11
CA GLU A 437 -10.19 -10.57 13.39
C GLU A 437 -9.14 -9.87 14.26
N LEU A 438 -8.05 -9.38 13.66
CA LEU A 438 -7.06 -8.54 14.37
C LEU A 438 -7.65 -7.20 14.84
N GLY A 439 -8.54 -6.60 14.03
CA GLY A 439 -9.26 -5.39 14.42
C GLY A 439 -10.16 -5.60 15.63
N ILE A 440 -10.92 -6.70 15.64
CA ILE A 440 -11.78 -7.08 16.77
C ILE A 440 -10.95 -7.31 18.04
N LEU A 441 -9.81 -8.01 17.94
CA LEU A 441 -8.94 -8.26 19.09
C LEU A 441 -8.39 -6.97 19.71
N ARG A 442 -8.03 -5.99 18.89
CA ARG A 442 -7.58 -4.66 19.37
C ARG A 442 -8.69 -3.86 20.01
N GLU A 443 -9.89 -3.88 19.44
CA GLU A 443 -11.06 -3.23 20.07
C GLU A 443 -11.37 -3.86 21.44
N MET A 444 -11.28 -5.19 21.55
CA MET A 444 -11.45 -5.90 22.82
C MET A 444 -10.39 -5.51 23.86
N GLU A 445 -9.13 -5.33 23.47
CA GLU A 445 -8.07 -4.86 24.38
C GLU A 445 -8.28 -3.40 24.81
N LEU A 446 -8.67 -2.52 23.89
CA LEU A 446 -9.00 -1.13 24.21
C LEU A 446 -10.17 -1.04 25.19
N LEU A 447 -11.14 -1.94 25.07
CA LEU A 447 -12.24 -2.08 26.04
C LEU A 447 -11.76 -2.65 27.38
N SER A 448 -10.86 -3.65 27.35
CA SER A 448 -10.31 -4.27 28.57
C SER A 448 -9.38 -3.33 29.36
N SER A 449 -8.58 -2.53 28.68
CA SER A 449 -7.68 -1.54 29.30
C SER A 449 -8.44 -0.36 29.89
N ARG A 450 -9.57 0.03 29.27
CA ARG A 450 -10.51 1.01 29.84
C ARG A 450 -11.34 0.45 30.99
N ALA A 451 -11.48 -0.88 31.08
CA ALA A 451 -12.23 -1.55 32.12
C ALA A 451 -11.42 -1.90 33.39
N SER A 452 -10.11 -1.62 33.44
CA SER A 452 -9.32 -1.78 34.67
C SER A 452 -9.56 -0.62 35.64
N PRO A 453 -10.23 -0.83 36.79
CA PRO A 453 -10.23 0.15 37.87
C PRO A 453 -8.88 0.08 38.60
N ALA A 454 -8.38 1.22 39.06
CA ALA A 454 -7.23 1.31 39.96
C ALA A 454 -7.35 0.34 41.16
N PRO A 455 -6.24 -0.18 41.71
CA PRO A 455 -6.31 -1.25 42.70
C PRO A 455 -6.84 -0.73 44.03
N ALA A 456 -8.08 -1.09 44.38
CA ALA A 456 -8.58 -0.95 45.73
C ALA A 456 -7.88 -1.98 46.64
N ARG A 457 -7.22 -1.48 47.69
CA ARG A 457 -6.70 -2.28 48.80
C ARG A 457 -7.85 -2.98 49.53
N SER A 458 -7.55 -4.18 50.02
CA SER A 458 -8.21 -4.95 51.10
C SER A 458 -9.43 -5.85 50.78
N GLY A 459 -9.37 -7.09 51.29
CA GLY A 459 -10.54 -7.78 51.87
C GLY A 459 -11.19 -8.93 51.07
N SER A 460 -10.83 -10.17 51.42
CA SER A 460 -11.65 -11.41 51.43
C SER A 460 -12.61 -11.78 50.27
N SER A 461 -12.33 -12.95 49.67
CA SER A 461 -13.25 -14.08 49.38
C SER A 461 -14.71 -13.82 49.00
N SER A 462 -15.11 -14.16 47.77
CA SER A 462 -15.90 -15.39 47.49
C SER A 462 -16.41 -15.47 46.04
N ARG A 463 -16.58 -16.73 45.61
CA ARG A 463 -17.02 -17.30 44.33
C ARG A 463 -18.17 -16.59 43.61
N ILE A 464 -18.06 -16.50 42.29
CA ILE A 464 -19.21 -16.76 41.38
C ILE A 464 -18.78 -17.80 40.33
N ARG A 465 -19.46 -18.94 40.36
CA ARG A 465 -19.44 -20.01 39.34
C ARG A 465 -20.42 -19.62 38.23
N ALA A 466 -20.00 -19.75 36.97
CA ALA A 466 -20.92 -20.02 35.87
C ALA A 466 -20.28 -21.04 34.89
N ARG A 467 -21.02 -22.13 34.66
CA ARG A 467 -20.76 -23.31 33.80
C ARG A 467 -20.83 -22.86 32.32
N GLY A 468 -19.84 -23.07 31.44
CA GLY A 468 -19.43 -24.30 30.70
C GLY A 468 -19.52 -24.02 29.17
N PRO A 469 -19.06 -24.87 28.21
CA PRO A 469 -18.05 -25.93 28.26
C PRO A 469 -16.87 -25.74 27.25
N LEU A 470 -15.80 -26.50 27.50
CA LEU A 470 -14.61 -26.67 26.65
C LEU A 470 -14.92 -27.32 25.29
N ALA A 471 -14.34 -26.78 24.21
CA ALA A 471 -14.06 -27.53 22.99
C ALA A 471 -12.53 -27.69 22.83
N ARG A 472 -12.07 -28.92 23.05
CA ARG A 472 -10.68 -29.37 22.86
C ARG A 472 -10.37 -29.56 21.37
N ALA A 473 -9.17 -29.12 21.00
CA ALA A 473 -8.18 -29.77 20.14
C ALA A 473 -8.61 -30.45 18.82
N ARG A 474 -8.11 -29.90 17.70
CA ARG A 474 -7.58 -30.69 16.58
C ARG A 474 -6.21 -30.16 16.17
N ALA A 475 -5.19 -30.68 16.83
CA ALA A 475 -3.83 -30.70 16.31
C ALA A 475 -3.26 -32.09 16.59
N ARG A 476 -3.13 -32.93 15.56
CA ARG A 476 -2.01 -33.87 15.41
C ARG A 476 -2.10 -34.74 14.15
N ARG A 477 -0.90 -34.85 13.56
CA ARG A 477 -0.36 -35.95 12.75
C ARG A 477 -0.60 -35.93 11.24
N ARG A 478 0.35 -35.29 10.55
CA ARG A 478 1.09 -35.96 9.48
C ARG A 478 2.58 -35.69 9.66
N ASP A 479 3.26 -36.63 10.30
CA ASP A 479 4.57 -37.06 9.82
C ASP A 479 4.96 -38.41 10.46
N ARG A 480 5.13 -39.44 9.63
CA ARG A 480 6.36 -40.24 9.51
C ARG A 480 6.14 -41.52 8.69
N ARG A 481 7.09 -41.70 7.77
CA ARG A 481 7.34 -42.82 6.85
C ARG A 481 7.62 -44.14 7.57
N GLY A 482 7.48 -45.26 6.84
CA GLY A 482 8.37 -46.41 7.01
C GLY A 482 7.71 -47.80 6.95
N ARG A 483 7.47 -48.32 5.75
CA ARG A 483 7.94 -49.61 5.19
C ARG A 483 7.15 -49.93 3.92
#